data_AF-A0A254P3K0-F1
#
_entry.id   AF-A0A254P3K0-F1
#
_cell.length_a   1.000
_cell.length_b   1.000
_cell.length_c   1.000
_cell.angle_alpha   90.00
_cell.angle_beta   90.00
_cell.angle_gamma   90.00
#
_symmetry.space_group_name_H-M   'P 1'
#
loop_
_entity.id
_entity.type
_entity.pdbx_description
1 polymer ?
#
loop_
_entity_poly.entity_id
_entity_poly.type
_entity_poly.pdbx_seq_one_letter_code
_entity_poly.pdbx_strand_id
1 'polypeptide(L)'
;MTQEQDREQQVRAAADLAAHFDVTVEQAKEMPFAEGQTLIWAEAFKLDSWLILMKPSDNPQQPEPFFGNVDGHGWAFLFTDPMHAQVFARDNQLITAGGQVLIAKMKVDPMIDWLEEIGKSGLYGVRFNEGENGWFTPVDSLRAMQDYIEIQEERRREEE
;
A
#
# COMPACT_ATOMS: atom_id res chain seq x y z
N MET A 1 16.00 19.52 -19.07
CA MET A 1 15.19 19.47 -17.84
C MET A 1 16.16 19.32 -16.69
N THR A 2 16.11 20.21 -15.70
CA THR A 2 17.03 20.22 -14.54
C THR A 2 16.52 19.25 -13.47
N GLN A 3 17.41 18.61 -12.71
CA GLN A 3 17.09 17.66 -11.62
C GLN A 3 16.08 18.22 -10.59
N GLU A 4 16.04 19.53 -10.44
CA GLU A 4 15.12 20.24 -9.54
C GLU A 4 13.66 20.20 -10.04
N GLN A 5 13.45 20.35 -11.35
CA GLN A 5 12.12 20.28 -11.97
C GLN A 5 11.54 18.85 -11.88
N ASP A 6 12.38 17.85 -12.11
CA ASP A 6 11.97 16.44 -11.99
C ASP A 6 11.58 16.10 -10.54
N ARG A 7 12.31 16.64 -9.56
CA ARG A 7 12.01 16.44 -8.14
C ARG A 7 10.69 17.11 -7.74
N GLU A 8 10.46 18.35 -8.14
CA GLU A 8 9.20 19.06 -7.87
C GLU A 8 8.00 18.33 -8.47
N GLN A 9 8.14 17.83 -9.71
CA GLN A 9 7.09 17.07 -10.37
C GLN A 9 6.79 15.75 -9.64
N GLN A 10 7.82 15.04 -9.17
CA GLN A 10 7.64 13.82 -8.38
C GLN A 10 6.94 14.08 -7.04
N VAL A 11 7.29 15.16 -6.35
CA VAL A 11 6.65 15.56 -5.09
C VAL A 11 5.18 15.88 -5.31
N ARG A 12 4.86 16.63 -6.38
CA ARG A 12 3.48 16.94 -6.72
C ARG A 12 2.67 15.69 -7.07
N ALA A 13 3.21 14.80 -7.90
CA ALA A 13 2.54 13.56 -8.25
C ALA A 13 2.29 12.67 -7.02
N ALA A 14 3.23 12.62 -6.07
CA ALA A 14 3.04 11.90 -4.81
C ALA A 14 1.91 12.51 -3.95
N ALA A 15 1.84 13.85 -3.88
CA ALA A 15 0.79 14.55 -3.16
C ALA A 15 -0.59 14.36 -3.79
N ASP A 16 -0.67 14.43 -5.12
CA ASP A 16 -1.91 14.20 -5.85
C ASP A 16 -2.40 12.75 -5.65
N LEU A 17 -1.49 11.76 -5.63
CA LEU A 17 -1.82 10.36 -5.37
C LEU A 17 -2.28 10.12 -3.93
N ALA A 18 -1.61 10.73 -2.94
CA ALA A 18 -2.02 10.64 -1.55
C ALA A 18 -3.44 11.19 -1.35
N ALA A 19 -3.69 12.39 -1.88
CA ALA A 19 -5.00 13.03 -1.82
C ALA A 19 -6.09 12.21 -2.54
N HIS A 20 -5.76 11.56 -3.66
CA HIS A 20 -6.69 10.68 -4.37
C HIS A 20 -7.17 9.52 -3.50
N PHE A 21 -6.26 8.81 -2.81
CA PHE A 21 -6.65 7.71 -1.93
C PHE A 21 -7.41 8.17 -0.69
N ASP A 22 -6.99 9.29 -0.09
CA ASP A 22 -7.73 9.86 1.05
C ASP A 22 -9.18 10.17 0.67
N VAL A 23 -9.38 10.86 -0.46
CA VAL A 23 -10.73 11.17 -0.96
C VAL A 23 -11.49 9.90 -1.33
N THR A 24 -10.84 8.90 -1.93
CA THR A 24 -11.48 7.63 -2.29
C THR A 24 -11.98 6.88 -1.07
N VAL A 25 -11.19 6.85 0.01
CA VAL A 25 -11.59 6.21 1.28
C VAL A 25 -12.72 6.99 1.95
N GLU A 26 -12.68 8.32 1.95
CA GLU A 26 -13.78 9.15 2.45
C GLU A 26 -15.08 8.94 1.66
N GLN A 27 -15.00 8.86 0.34
CA GLN A 27 -16.16 8.54 -0.50
C GLN A 27 -16.72 7.15 -0.19
N ALA A 28 -15.85 6.16 -0.03
CA ALA A 28 -16.25 4.79 0.30
C ALA A 28 -16.96 4.69 1.66
N LYS A 29 -16.67 5.57 2.63
CA LYS A 29 -17.36 5.62 3.93
C LYS A 29 -18.84 6.00 3.80
N GLU A 30 -19.21 6.75 2.76
CA GLU A 30 -20.58 7.17 2.46
C GLU A 30 -21.36 6.16 1.60
N MET A 31 -20.72 5.07 1.17
CA MET A 31 -21.30 4.03 0.32
C MET A 31 -21.72 2.80 1.12
N PRO A 32 -22.58 1.92 0.56
CA PRO A 32 -22.75 0.57 1.10
C PRO A 32 -21.40 -0.12 1.22
N PHE A 33 -21.15 -0.79 2.34
CA PHE A 33 -19.83 -1.35 2.69
C PHE A 33 -19.16 -2.13 1.54
N ALA A 34 -19.89 -3.03 0.89
CA ALA A 34 -19.34 -3.83 -0.21
C ALA A 34 -18.92 -2.99 -1.42
N GLU A 35 -19.69 -1.94 -1.75
CA GLU A 35 -19.38 -1.04 -2.86
C GLU A 35 -18.18 -0.15 -2.53
N GLY A 36 -18.14 0.40 -1.30
CA GLY A 36 -17.01 1.18 -0.82
C GLY A 36 -15.70 0.38 -0.79
N GLN A 37 -15.75 -0.88 -0.32
CA GLN A 37 -14.59 -1.78 -0.39
C GLN A 37 -14.16 -2.05 -1.83
N THR A 38 -15.11 -2.33 -2.73
CA THR A 38 -14.81 -2.55 -4.15
C THR A 38 -14.15 -1.33 -4.77
N LEU A 39 -14.61 -0.12 -4.44
CA LEU A 39 -14.03 1.14 -4.92
C LEU A 39 -12.57 1.28 -4.49
N ILE A 40 -12.29 1.16 -3.19
CA ILE A 40 -10.93 1.33 -2.65
C ILE A 40 -9.98 0.30 -3.28
N TRP A 41 -10.38 -0.97 -3.30
CA TRP A 41 -9.52 -2.04 -3.79
C TRP A 41 -9.31 -1.98 -5.31
N ALA A 42 -10.33 -1.55 -6.08
CA ALA A 42 -10.16 -1.36 -7.51
C ALA A 42 -9.11 -0.29 -7.82
N GLU A 43 -9.09 0.82 -7.07
CA GLU A 43 -8.05 1.84 -7.22
C GLU A 43 -6.67 1.35 -6.75
N ALA A 44 -6.62 0.59 -5.65
CA ALA A 44 -5.37 0.04 -5.14
C ALA A 44 -4.70 -0.95 -6.12
N PHE A 45 -5.48 -1.84 -6.75
CA PHE A 45 -4.95 -2.83 -7.69
C PHE A 45 -4.53 -2.23 -9.04
N LYS A 46 -5.08 -1.06 -9.43
CA LYS A 46 -4.65 -0.33 -10.64
C LYS A 46 -3.28 0.33 -10.53
N LEU A 47 -2.72 0.43 -9.33
CA LEU A 47 -1.40 1.04 -9.15
C LEU A 47 -0.33 0.22 -9.85
N ASP A 48 0.65 0.91 -10.45
CA ASP A 48 1.82 0.23 -11.02
C ASP A 48 2.59 -0.56 -9.95
N SER A 49 2.54 -0.11 -8.71
CA SER A 49 3.28 -0.68 -7.59
C SER A 49 2.72 -0.23 -6.25
N TRP A 50 2.90 -1.07 -5.26
CA TRP A 50 2.76 -0.71 -3.85
C TRP A 50 4.12 -0.45 -3.22
N LEU A 51 4.09 0.25 -2.09
CA LEU A 51 5.25 0.58 -1.30
C LEU A 51 5.22 -0.21 0.01
N ILE A 52 6.39 -0.64 0.46
CA ILE A 52 6.58 -1.27 1.77
C ILE A 52 7.78 -0.63 2.46
N LEU A 53 7.68 -0.47 3.78
CA LEU A 53 8.79 0.02 4.59
C LEU A 53 9.83 -1.07 4.79
N MET A 54 11.09 -0.67 4.78
CA MET A 54 12.20 -1.53 5.16
C MET A 54 12.65 -1.17 6.57
N LYS A 55 13.07 -2.17 7.35
CA LYS A 55 13.67 -1.94 8.66
C LYS A 55 14.92 -1.06 8.50
N PRO A 56 15.12 -0.07 9.39
CA PRO A 56 16.40 0.60 9.50
C PRO A 56 17.48 -0.45 9.81
N SER A 57 18.39 -0.67 8.88
CA SER A 57 19.47 -1.65 9.03
C SER A 57 20.82 -0.97 8.86
N ASP A 58 21.76 -1.32 9.74
CA ASP A 58 23.17 -0.94 9.61
C ASP A 58 23.88 -1.76 8.52
N ASN A 59 23.23 -2.78 7.96
CA ASN A 59 23.74 -3.59 6.87
C ASN A 59 22.93 -3.35 5.57
N PRO A 60 23.39 -2.44 4.69
CA PRO A 60 22.73 -2.13 3.43
C PRO A 60 22.64 -3.31 2.46
N GLN A 61 23.43 -4.37 2.67
CA GLN A 61 23.47 -5.53 1.78
C GLN A 61 22.34 -6.53 2.05
N GLN A 62 21.62 -6.38 3.16
CA GLN A 62 20.52 -7.26 3.55
C GLN A 62 19.34 -6.42 4.06
N PRO A 63 18.64 -5.70 3.17
CA PRO A 63 17.47 -4.94 3.55
C PRO A 63 16.31 -5.88 3.87
N GLU A 64 15.74 -5.75 5.06
CA GLU A 64 14.59 -6.54 5.51
C GLU A 64 13.31 -5.69 5.48
N PRO A 65 12.19 -6.20 4.93
CA PRO A 65 10.89 -5.55 5.05
C PRO A 65 10.45 -5.44 6.51
N PHE A 66 9.73 -4.38 6.82
CA PHE A 66 9.09 -4.19 8.11
C PHE A 66 7.73 -4.90 8.13
N PHE A 67 7.56 -5.77 9.13
CA PHE A 67 6.26 -6.32 9.52
C PHE A 67 6.02 -5.89 10.96
N GLY A 68 4.83 -5.37 11.23
CA GLY A 68 4.43 -4.98 12.59
C GLY A 68 3.55 -6.05 13.24
N ASN A 69 3.38 -5.94 14.55
CA ASN A 69 2.44 -6.75 15.30
C ASN A 69 1.25 -5.88 15.72
N VAL A 70 0.04 -6.32 15.38
CA VAL A 70 -1.21 -5.69 15.85
C VAL A 70 -2.10 -6.80 16.38
N ASP A 71 -2.55 -6.67 17.63
CA ASP A 71 -3.37 -7.64 18.35
C ASP A 71 -2.82 -9.07 18.36
N GLY A 72 -1.49 -9.21 18.41
CA GLY A 72 -0.81 -10.51 18.42
C GLY A 72 -0.60 -11.13 17.03
N HIS A 73 -1.09 -10.49 15.98
CA HIS A 73 -0.96 -10.96 14.60
C HIS A 73 0.13 -10.18 13.85
N GLY A 74 0.85 -10.86 12.94
CA GLY A 74 1.81 -10.23 12.05
C GLY A 74 1.11 -9.53 10.88
N TRP A 75 1.45 -8.27 10.63
CA TRP A 75 0.88 -7.45 9.56
C TRP A 75 1.96 -6.81 8.69
N ALA A 76 1.70 -6.78 7.39
CA ALA A 76 2.49 -5.99 6.44
C ALA A 76 1.85 -4.61 6.32
N PHE A 77 2.67 -3.57 6.42
CA PHE A 77 2.24 -2.18 6.26
C PHE A 77 2.63 -1.71 4.87
N LEU A 78 1.61 -1.54 4.03
CA LEU A 78 1.73 -1.17 2.63
C LEU A 78 1.23 0.25 2.43
N PHE A 79 1.74 0.91 1.38
CA PHE A 79 1.36 2.28 1.08
C PHE A 79 1.15 2.46 -0.42
N THR A 80 0.16 3.28 -0.74
CA THR A 80 -0.11 3.70 -2.11
C THR A 80 0.82 4.80 -2.57
N ASP A 81 1.34 5.59 -1.62
CA ASP A 81 2.17 6.75 -1.89
C ASP A 81 3.28 6.95 -0.83
N PRO A 82 4.35 7.68 -1.17
CA PRO A 82 5.46 7.93 -0.26
C PRO A 82 5.13 8.83 0.92
N MET A 83 4.05 9.63 0.88
CA MET A 83 3.72 10.57 1.97
C MET A 83 3.20 9.80 3.18
N HIS A 84 2.21 8.93 2.97
CA HIS A 84 1.71 8.05 4.03
C HIS A 84 2.81 7.15 4.60
N ALA A 85 3.66 6.58 3.74
CA ALA A 85 4.80 5.76 4.15
C ALA A 85 5.77 6.54 5.06
N GLN A 86 6.07 7.80 4.72
CA GLN A 86 6.97 8.64 5.50
C GLN A 86 6.38 9.05 6.86
N VAL A 87 5.09 9.38 6.90
CA VAL A 87 4.39 9.73 8.15
C VAL A 87 4.42 8.51 9.08
N PHE A 88 3.95 7.36 8.61
CA PHE A 88 3.94 6.13 9.39
C PHE A 88 5.34 5.76 9.89
N ALA A 89 6.37 5.84 9.03
CA ALA A 89 7.72 5.50 9.41
C ALA A 89 8.27 6.40 10.53
N ARG A 90 7.97 7.72 10.50
CA ARG A 90 8.41 8.64 11.55
C ARG A 90 7.69 8.39 12.86
N ASP A 91 6.38 8.18 12.80
CA ASP A 91 5.56 7.93 14.00
C ASP A 91 5.94 6.61 14.69
N ASN A 92 6.47 5.64 13.93
CA ASN A 92 6.89 4.34 14.43
C ASN A 92 8.42 4.17 14.58
N GLN A 93 9.19 5.27 14.51
CA GLN A 93 10.66 5.26 14.65
C GLN A 93 11.38 4.34 13.65
N LEU A 94 10.81 4.14 12.46
CA LEU A 94 11.38 3.37 11.34
C LEU A 94 12.25 4.26 10.44
N ILE A 95 13.18 4.98 11.07
CA ILE A 95 14.12 5.88 10.39
C ILE A 95 15.57 5.46 10.67
N THR A 96 16.45 5.65 9.69
CA THR A 96 17.88 5.43 9.89
C THR A 96 18.47 6.47 10.86
N ALA A 97 19.70 6.24 11.33
CA ALA A 97 20.42 7.23 12.15
C ALA A 97 20.57 8.60 11.44
N GLY A 98 20.54 8.62 10.10
CA GLY A 98 20.54 9.85 9.29
C GLY A 98 19.16 10.47 9.07
N GLY A 99 18.11 9.94 9.71
CA GLY A 99 16.73 10.41 9.58
C GLY A 99 16.05 10.01 8.26
N GLN A 100 16.60 9.05 7.52
CA GLN A 100 16.02 8.61 6.24
C GLN A 100 15.01 7.49 6.46
N VAL A 101 13.93 7.51 5.68
CA VAL A 101 12.96 6.42 5.60
C VAL A 101 13.34 5.53 4.42
N LEU A 102 13.41 4.22 4.65
CA LEU A 102 13.72 3.24 3.61
C LEU A 102 12.41 2.65 3.07
N ILE A 103 12.11 2.91 1.81
CA ILE A 103 10.89 2.46 1.13
C ILE A 103 11.29 1.59 -0.07
N ALA A 104 10.77 0.38 -0.12
CA ALA A 104 10.84 -0.46 -1.32
C ALA A 104 9.54 -0.32 -2.12
N LYS A 105 9.68 -0.31 -3.45
CA LYS A 105 8.56 -0.28 -4.40
C LYS A 105 8.52 -1.60 -5.14
N MET A 106 7.36 -2.25 -5.18
CA MET A 106 7.18 -3.52 -5.90
C MET A 106 5.88 -3.48 -6.69
N LYS A 107 5.89 -4.02 -7.91
CA LYS A 107 4.67 -4.17 -8.72
C LYS A 107 3.61 -4.93 -7.96
N VAL A 108 2.34 -4.58 -8.18
CA VAL A 108 1.20 -5.13 -7.43
C VAL A 108 1.15 -6.66 -7.50
N ASP A 109 1.17 -7.24 -8.69
CA ASP A 109 1.11 -8.70 -8.84
C ASP A 109 2.25 -9.45 -8.13
N PRO A 110 3.54 -9.13 -8.36
CA PRO A 110 4.64 -9.73 -7.60
C PRO A 110 4.57 -9.48 -6.09
N MET A 111 4.02 -8.33 -5.67
CA MET A 111 3.84 -8.03 -4.25
C MET A 111 2.80 -8.95 -3.62
N ILE A 112 1.67 -9.20 -4.30
CA ILE A 112 0.65 -10.14 -3.85
C ILE A 112 1.24 -11.54 -3.74
N ASP A 113 1.93 -12.04 -4.78
CA ASP A 113 2.58 -13.36 -4.76
C ASP A 113 3.56 -13.50 -3.58
N TRP A 114 4.37 -12.47 -3.36
CA TRP A 114 5.35 -12.44 -2.29
C TRP A 114 4.68 -12.43 -0.90
N LEU A 115 3.62 -11.65 -0.72
CA LEU A 115 2.87 -11.57 0.53
C LEU A 115 2.15 -12.88 0.84
N GLU A 116 1.55 -13.54 -0.15
CA GLU A 116 0.92 -14.85 0.02
C GLU A 116 1.92 -15.93 0.44
N GLU A 117 3.13 -15.93 -0.14
CA GLU A 117 4.18 -16.84 0.27
C GLU A 117 4.60 -16.61 1.73
N ILE A 118 4.73 -15.35 2.15
CA ILE A 118 5.00 -15.01 3.56
C ILE A 118 3.80 -15.36 4.45
N GLY A 119 2.58 -15.24 3.94
CA GLY A 119 1.33 -15.65 4.59
C GLY A 119 1.37 -17.11 5.07
N LYS A 120 1.96 -18.01 4.27
CA LYS A 120 2.17 -19.42 4.64
C LYS A 120 3.03 -19.60 5.90
N SER A 121 3.84 -18.60 6.25
CA SER A 121 4.71 -18.59 7.42
C SER A 121 4.13 -17.80 8.61
N GLY A 122 2.86 -17.37 8.55
CA GLY A 122 2.14 -16.77 9.67
C GLY A 122 1.89 -15.26 9.59
N LEU A 123 2.15 -14.63 8.45
CA LEU A 123 1.66 -13.26 8.20
C LEU A 123 0.13 -13.31 8.04
N TYR A 124 -0.57 -12.50 8.82
CA TYR A 124 -2.03 -12.52 8.86
C TYR A 124 -2.65 -11.70 7.73
N GLY A 125 -2.16 -10.47 7.53
CA GLY A 125 -2.79 -9.55 6.59
C GLY A 125 -1.94 -8.36 6.23
N VAL A 126 -2.53 -7.51 5.41
CA VAL A 126 -1.96 -6.24 4.97
C VAL A 126 -2.80 -5.09 5.50
N ARG A 127 -2.13 -4.00 5.85
CA ARG A 127 -2.71 -2.71 6.24
C ARG A 127 -2.18 -1.66 5.29
N PHE A 128 -3.07 -1.01 4.55
CA PHE A 128 -2.74 0.08 3.64
C PHE A 128 -2.92 1.41 4.33
N ASN A 129 -1.94 2.31 4.13
CA ASN A 129 -1.99 3.71 4.59
C ASN A 129 -2.49 3.84 6.04
N GLU A 130 -1.98 2.99 6.95
CA GLU A 130 -2.44 2.92 8.34
C GLU A 130 -2.56 4.33 8.96
N GLY A 131 -3.73 4.62 9.52
CA GLY A 131 -4.12 5.95 9.98
C GLY A 131 -5.64 6.17 9.84
N GLU A 132 -6.06 7.43 9.74
CA GLU A 132 -7.47 7.84 9.63
C GLU A 132 -8.18 7.26 8.39
N ASN A 133 -7.44 7.11 7.29
CA ASN A 133 -7.90 6.58 6.02
C ASN A 133 -7.29 5.22 5.68
N GLY A 134 -6.79 4.51 6.69
CA GLY A 134 -6.25 3.17 6.49
C GLY A 134 -7.33 2.12 6.26
N TRP A 135 -7.00 1.09 5.50
CA TRP A 135 -7.84 -0.10 5.31
C TRP A 135 -6.99 -1.37 5.34
N PHE A 136 -7.63 -2.53 5.48
CA PHE A 136 -6.90 -3.78 5.64
C PHE A 136 -7.64 -4.95 4.98
N THR A 137 -6.89 -6.02 4.71
CA THR A 137 -7.44 -7.31 4.31
C THR A 137 -6.53 -8.45 4.77
N PRO A 138 -7.06 -9.64 5.09
CA PRO A 138 -6.25 -10.85 5.24
C PRO A 138 -5.43 -11.12 3.97
N VAL A 139 -4.21 -11.64 4.16
CA VAL A 139 -3.28 -11.81 3.04
C VAL A 139 -3.77 -12.86 2.03
N ASP A 140 -4.47 -13.88 2.53
CA ASP A 140 -5.07 -14.96 1.74
C ASP A 140 -6.27 -14.52 0.89
N SER A 141 -6.75 -13.29 1.11
CA SER A 141 -7.88 -12.71 0.39
C SER A 141 -7.43 -11.85 -0.80
N LEU A 142 -6.15 -11.46 -0.87
CA LEU A 142 -5.66 -10.50 -1.86
C LEU A 142 -5.89 -10.94 -3.31
N ARG A 143 -5.44 -12.15 -3.68
CA ARG A 143 -5.62 -12.64 -5.06
C ARG A 143 -7.09 -12.79 -5.42
N ALA A 144 -7.89 -13.38 -4.53
CA ALA A 144 -9.32 -13.54 -4.76
C ALA A 144 -10.05 -12.20 -4.95
N MET A 145 -9.63 -11.16 -4.22
CA MET A 145 -10.18 -9.81 -4.35
C MET A 145 -9.76 -9.16 -5.66
N GLN A 146 -8.51 -9.34 -6.09
CA GLN A 146 -8.03 -8.86 -7.37
C GLN A 146 -8.82 -9.50 -8.52
N ASP A 147 -8.92 -10.84 -8.53
CA ASP A 147 -9.67 -11.59 -9.54
C ASP A 147 -11.14 -11.13 -9.60
N TYR A 148 -11.77 -10.93 -8.44
CA TYR A 148 -13.15 -10.44 -8.36
C TYR A 148 -13.32 -9.07 -9.03
N ILE A 149 -12.39 -8.15 -8.77
CA ILE A 149 -12.41 -6.79 -9.33
C ILE A 149 -12.19 -6.81 -10.84
N GLU A 150 -11.22 -7.57 -11.32
CA GLU A 150 -10.96 -7.73 -12.75
C GLU A 150 -12.23 -8.23 -13.48
N ILE A 151 -12.91 -9.25 -12.93
CA ILE A 151 -14.19 -9.74 -13.46
C ILE A 151 -15.27 -8.64 -13.46
N GLN A 152 -15.38 -7.82 -12.41
CA GLN A 152 -16.38 -6.74 -12.38
C GLN A 152 -16.08 -5.66 -13.43
N GLU A 153 -14.81 -5.33 -13.65
CA GLU A 153 -14.41 -4.34 -14.65
C GLU A 153 -14.64 -4.82 -16.08
N GLU A 154 -14.36 -6.10 -16.36
CA GLU A 154 -14.67 -6.71 -17.66
C GLU A 154 -16.16 -6.68 -17.96
N ARG A 155 -17.00 -7.08 -17.00
CA ARG A 155 -18.46 -7.06 -17.16
C ARG A 155 -19.00 -5.65 -17.41
N ARG A 156 -18.46 -4.63 -16.74
CA ARG A 156 -18.87 -3.23 -16.97
C ARG A 156 -18.53 -2.78 -18.38
N ARG A 157 -17.37 -3.16 -18.93
CA ARG A 157 -16.96 -2.81 -20.30
C ARG A 157 -17.82 -3.47 -21.38
N GLU A 158 -18.42 -4.63 -21.10
CA GLU A 158 -19.33 -5.31 -22.02
C GLU A 158 -20.74 -4.68 -22.04
N GLU A 159 -21.10 -3.91 -21.02
CA GLU A 159 -22.41 -3.26 -20.87
C GLU A 159 -22.45 -1.81 -21.43
N GLU A 160 -21.29 -1.24 -21.78
CA GLU A 160 -21.11 0.11 -22.37
C GLU A 160 -21.05 0.10 -23.91
#